data_AF-A0A957YG33-F1
#
_entry.id   AF-A0A957YG33-F1
#
_cell.length_a   1.000
_cell.length_b   1.000
_cell.length_c   1.000
_cell.angle_alpha   90.00
_cell.angle_beta   90.00
_cell.angle_gamma   90.00
#
_symmetry.space_group_name_H-M   'P 1'
#
loop_
_entity.id
_entity.type
_entity.pdbx_description
1 polymer ?
#
loop_
_entity_poly.entity_id
_entity_poly.type
_entity_poly.pdbx_seq_one_letter_code
_entity_poly.pdbx_strand_id
1 'polypeptide(L)'
;MVSTDPLPDRMPAAINALIEAVETNLTAAAGDASLCLIGKERRGAGQVKYLEGQYFALKTVKRLVEQDATTPPAHLADALRPKLAKAEKMLAHYQSTDQANADWVHYYQGEIDGYRQGMAVVTG
;
A
#
# COMPACT_ATOMS: atom_id res chain seq x y z
N MET A 1 -10.23 -32.44 -8.17
CA MET A 1 -10.36 -31.32 -9.13
C MET A 1 -9.22 -30.37 -8.85
N VAL A 2 -8.22 -30.31 -9.74
CA VAL A 2 -7.12 -29.35 -9.63
C VAL A 2 -7.66 -28.04 -10.16
N SER A 3 -7.74 -27.01 -9.31
CA SER A 3 -8.14 -25.67 -9.76
C SER A 3 -7.06 -25.17 -10.73
N THR A 4 -7.41 -25.11 -12.01
CA THR A 4 -6.58 -24.62 -13.11
C THR A 4 -6.82 -23.13 -13.34
N ASP A 5 -7.08 -22.36 -12.29
CA ASP A 5 -7.08 -20.90 -12.45
C ASP A 5 -5.64 -20.48 -12.71
N PRO A 6 -5.35 -19.85 -13.85
CA PRO A 6 -4.02 -19.41 -14.16
C PRO A 6 -3.59 -18.38 -13.08
N LEU A 7 -2.43 -18.63 -12.46
CA LEU A 7 -1.75 -17.71 -11.54
C LEU A 7 -1.83 -16.22 -11.97
N PRO A 8 -1.68 -15.90 -13.28
CA PRO A 8 -1.87 -14.56 -13.83
C PRO A 8 -3.22 -13.91 -13.53
N ASP A 9 -4.33 -14.65 -13.57
CA ASP A 9 -5.68 -14.07 -13.48
C ASP A 9 -6.11 -13.85 -12.02
N ARG A 10 -5.57 -14.64 -11.09
CA ARG A 10 -5.82 -14.48 -9.65
C ARG A 10 -5.05 -13.32 -9.02
N MET A 11 -3.89 -12.93 -9.58
CA MET A 11 -3.07 -11.83 -9.06
C MET A 11 -3.82 -10.48 -9.10
N PRO A 12 -4.41 -10.05 -10.23
CA PRO A 12 -5.25 -8.86 -10.29
C PRO A 12 -6.41 -8.87 -9.29
N ALA A 13 -7.10 -10.01 -9.14
CA ALA A 13 -8.22 -10.14 -8.21
C ALA A 13 -7.77 -9.98 -6.75
N ALA A 14 -6.66 -10.62 -6.36
CA ALA A 14 -6.10 -10.52 -5.03
C ALA A 14 -5.60 -9.09 -4.71
N ILE A 15 -4.98 -8.42 -5.67
CA ILE A 15 -4.56 -7.02 -5.51
C ILE A 15 -5.78 -6.09 -5.38
N ASN A 16 -6.84 -6.29 -6.18
CA ASN A 16 -8.07 -5.51 -6.07
C ASN A 16 -8.73 -5.68 -4.69
N ALA A 17 -8.79 -6.91 -4.17
CA ALA A 17 -9.33 -7.16 -2.84
C ALA A 17 -8.56 -6.43 -1.73
N LEU A 18 -7.22 -6.36 -1.83
CA LEU A 18 -6.39 -5.57 -0.90
C LEU A 18 -6.70 -4.08 -1.00
N ILE A 19 -6.84 -3.55 -2.22
CA ILE A 19 -7.16 -2.14 -2.46
C ILE A 19 -8.54 -1.79 -1.86
N GLU A 20 -9.56 -2.60 -2.14
CA GLU A 20 -10.92 -2.40 -1.63
C GLU A 20 -10.97 -2.44 -0.09
N ALA A 21 -10.19 -3.31 0.54
CA ALA A 21 -10.06 -3.35 1.99
C ALA A 21 -9.44 -2.06 2.56
N VAL A 22 -8.40 -1.53 1.91
CA VAL A 22 -7.79 -0.25 2.32
C VAL A 22 -8.73 0.93 2.09
N GLU A 23 -9.46 0.97 0.97
CA GLU A 23 -10.46 2.02 0.70
C GLU A 23 -11.58 2.01 1.73
N THR A 24 -12.10 0.83 2.08
CA THR A 24 -13.12 0.67 3.14
C THR A 24 -12.60 1.19 4.48
N ASN A 25 -11.37 0.85 4.84
CA ASN A 25 -10.74 1.32 6.07
C ASN A 25 -10.46 2.83 6.05
N LEU A 26 -10.12 3.41 4.89
CA LEU A 26 -9.95 4.86 4.74
C LEU A 26 -11.26 5.59 4.98
N THR A 27 -12.36 5.12 4.37
CA THR A 27 -13.70 5.69 4.58
C THR A 27 -14.09 5.61 6.06
N ALA A 28 -13.85 4.47 6.71
CA ALA A 28 -14.14 4.30 8.13
C ALA A 28 -13.27 5.20 9.03
N ALA A 29 -11.97 5.32 8.74
CA ALA A 29 -11.02 6.11 9.51
C ALA A 29 -11.23 7.62 9.35
N ALA A 30 -11.68 8.07 8.19
CA ALA A 30 -12.16 9.44 8.00
C ALA A 30 -13.46 9.69 8.78
N GLY A 31 -14.29 8.64 8.93
CA GLY A 31 -15.64 8.73 9.50
C GLY A 31 -16.58 9.54 8.62
N ASP A 32 -17.89 9.44 8.83
CA ASP A 32 -18.88 10.33 8.18
C ASP A 32 -18.71 11.83 8.55
N ALA A 33 -17.69 12.17 9.32
CA ALA A 33 -17.35 13.52 9.72
C ALA A 33 -16.68 14.27 8.58
N SER A 34 -17.21 15.45 8.24
CA SER A 34 -16.55 16.36 7.28
C SER A 34 -15.07 16.54 7.63
N LEU A 35 -14.19 16.60 6.62
CA LEU A 35 -12.74 16.84 6.74
C LEU A 35 -12.36 17.95 7.74
N CYS A 36 -13.29 18.87 8.04
CA CYS A 36 -13.19 19.95 9.01
C CYS A 36 -13.03 19.50 10.48
N LEU A 37 -13.56 18.33 10.88
CA LEU A 37 -13.46 17.82 12.26
C LEU A 37 -12.17 17.03 12.52
N ILE A 38 -11.71 16.25 11.54
CA ILE A 38 -10.46 15.48 11.61
C ILE A 38 -9.25 16.42 11.82
N GLY A 39 -9.25 17.57 11.13
CA GLY A 39 -8.20 18.58 11.27
C GLY A 39 -8.19 19.30 12.62
N LYS A 40 -9.35 19.39 13.32
CA LYS A 40 -9.46 20.06 14.63
C LYS A 40 -9.10 19.16 15.80
N GLU A 41 -9.37 17.85 15.72
CA GLU A 41 -9.16 16.94 16.85
C GLU A 41 -7.83 16.17 16.81
N ARG A 42 -7.08 16.20 15.69
CA ARG A 42 -5.90 15.34 15.43
C ARG A 42 -6.13 13.83 15.62
N ARG A 43 -7.35 13.39 15.98
CA ARG A 43 -7.78 11.99 16.00
C ARG A 43 -7.84 11.49 14.56
N GLY A 44 -7.21 10.36 14.31
CA GLY A 44 -7.26 9.69 13.00
C GLY A 44 -6.24 10.14 11.96
N ALA A 45 -5.54 11.27 12.15
CA ALA A 45 -4.56 11.77 11.16
C ALA A 45 -3.46 10.72 10.83
N GLY A 46 -2.89 10.09 11.85
CA GLY A 46 -1.89 9.02 11.65
C GLY A 46 -2.45 7.76 10.99
N GLN A 47 -3.66 7.34 11.35
CA GLN A 47 -4.31 6.17 10.74
C GLN A 47 -4.66 6.42 9.28
N VAL A 48 -5.21 7.60 8.95
CA VAL A 48 -5.49 8.00 7.57
C VAL A 48 -4.19 8.04 6.76
N LYS A 49 -3.11 8.62 7.30
CA LYS A 49 -1.81 8.67 6.62
C LYS A 49 -1.22 7.29 6.37
N TYR A 50 -1.31 6.38 7.34
CA TYR A 50 -0.92 4.99 7.15
C TYR A 50 -1.70 4.34 6.00
N LEU A 51 -3.02 4.47 6.00
CA LEU A 51 -3.86 3.87 4.97
C LEU A 51 -3.65 4.52 3.58
N GLU A 52 -3.37 5.83 3.50
CA GLU A 52 -2.97 6.51 2.26
C GLU A 52 -1.69 5.91 1.67
N GLY A 53 -0.68 5.67 2.50
CA GLY A 53 0.56 5.02 2.08
C GLY A 53 0.33 3.60 1.57
N GLN A 54 -0.48 2.82 2.29
CA GLN A 54 -0.84 1.45 1.90
C GLN A 54 -1.59 1.44 0.55
N TYR A 55 -2.54 2.36 0.37
CA TYR A 55 -3.29 2.53 -0.87
C TYR A 55 -2.36 2.87 -2.05
N PHE A 56 -1.46 3.83 -1.86
CA PHE A 56 -0.49 4.23 -2.89
C PHE A 56 0.39 3.06 -3.35
N ALA A 57 0.93 2.28 -2.40
CA ALA A 57 1.74 1.12 -2.69
C ALA A 57 0.96 0.07 -3.50
N LEU A 58 -0.26 -0.28 -3.07
CA LEU A 58 -1.08 -1.28 -3.74
C LEU A 58 -1.52 -0.84 -5.14
N LYS A 59 -1.85 0.44 -5.34
CA LYS A 59 -2.13 0.99 -6.69
C LYS A 59 -0.91 0.95 -7.60
N THR A 60 0.29 1.10 -7.03
CA THR A 60 1.54 0.96 -7.77
C THR A 60 1.79 -0.50 -8.18
N VAL A 61 1.53 -1.44 -7.27
CA VAL A 61 1.59 -2.89 -7.57
C VAL A 61 0.59 -3.24 -8.67
N LYS A 62 -0.68 -2.81 -8.54
CA LYS A 62 -1.72 -3.01 -9.55
C LYS A 62 -1.29 -2.51 -10.93
N ARG A 63 -0.77 -1.28 -11.00
CA ARG A 63 -0.30 -0.70 -12.26
C ARG A 63 0.80 -1.56 -12.89
N LEU A 64 1.76 -2.05 -12.09
CA LEU A 64 2.82 -2.92 -12.62
C LEU A 64 2.24 -4.23 -13.15
N VAL A 65 1.34 -4.88 -12.41
CA VAL A 65 0.69 -6.11 -12.86
C VAL A 65 -0.13 -5.90 -14.14
N GLU A 66 -0.85 -4.79 -14.26
CA GLU A 66 -1.65 -4.47 -15.46
C GLU A 66 -0.79 -4.08 -16.67
N GLN A 67 0.33 -3.38 -16.46
CA GLN A 67 1.26 -3.01 -17.53
C GLN A 67 2.04 -4.21 -18.06
N ASP A 68 2.31 -5.18 -17.19
CA ASP A 68 3.16 -6.34 -17.46
C ASP A 68 2.40 -7.66 -17.25
N ALA A 69 1.14 -7.73 -17.71
CA ALA A 69 0.23 -8.87 -17.48
C ALA A 69 0.73 -10.21 -18.07
N THR A 70 1.68 -10.17 -19.00
CA THR A 70 2.32 -11.36 -19.60
C THR A 70 3.69 -11.67 -19.00
N THR A 71 4.17 -10.85 -18.08
CA THR A 71 5.54 -10.92 -17.56
C THR A 71 5.61 -11.90 -16.39
N PRO A 72 6.65 -12.75 -16.33
CA PRO A 72 6.82 -13.69 -15.22
C PRO A 72 6.87 -12.98 -13.86
N PRO A 73 6.31 -13.58 -12.79
CA PRO A 73 6.19 -12.90 -11.50
C PRO A 73 7.53 -12.49 -10.85
N ALA A 74 8.63 -13.14 -11.21
CA ALA A 74 9.97 -12.76 -10.78
C ALA A 74 10.34 -11.31 -11.16
N HIS A 75 9.99 -10.88 -12.38
CA HIS A 75 10.27 -9.52 -12.84
C HIS A 75 9.41 -8.47 -12.11
N LEU A 76 8.16 -8.82 -11.78
CA LEU A 76 7.29 -7.96 -10.97
C LEU A 76 7.89 -7.75 -9.57
N ALA A 77 8.39 -8.82 -8.94
CA ALA A 77 9.07 -8.73 -7.66
C ALA A 77 10.34 -7.86 -7.75
N ASP A 78 11.14 -8.02 -8.80
CA ASP A 78 12.33 -7.19 -9.04
C ASP A 78 12.01 -5.71 -9.25
N ALA A 79 10.88 -5.39 -9.91
CA ALA A 79 10.41 -4.02 -10.09
C ALA A 79 9.87 -3.39 -8.78
N LEU A 80 9.39 -4.20 -7.85
CA LEU A 80 8.85 -3.76 -6.55
C LEU A 80 9.92 -3.56 -5.48
N ARG A 81 10.97 -4.39 -5.46
CA ARG A 81 12.12 -4.28 -4.52
C ARG A 81 12.70 -2.86 -4.38
N PRO A 82 13.04 -2.13 -5.46
CA PRO A 82 13.59 -0.78 -5.32
C PRO A 82 12.57 0.23 -4.76
N LYS A 83 11.26 0.02 -4.97
CA LYS A 83 10.21 0.87 -4.41
C LYS A 83 10.06 0.66 -2.91
N LEU A 84 10.08 -0.60 -2.47
CA LEU A 84 10.10 -0.96 -1.04
C LEU A 84 11.34 -0.38 -0.35
N ALA A 85 12.53 -0.58 -0.91
CA ALA A 85 13.78 -0.05 -0.34
C ALA A 85 13.76 1.49 -0.26
N LYS A 86 13.13 2.17 -1.23
CA LYS A 86 12.92 3.62 -1.17
C LYS A 86 12.02 4.00 0.00
N ALA A 87 10.89 3.33 0.20
CA ALA A 87 9.98 3.61 1.31
C ALA A 87 10.66 3.38 2.68
N GLU A 88 11.43 2.29 2.82
CA GLU A 88 12.22 2.00 4.03
C GLU A 88 13.26 3.09 4.31
N LYS A 89 13.95 3.58 3.26
CA LYS A 89 14.89 4.69 3.39
C LYS A 89 14.19 5.99 3.82
N MET A 90 13.02 6.29 3.26
CA MET A 90 12.27 7.48 3.65
C MET A 90 11.75 7.39 5.08
N LEU A 91 11.26 6.21 5.50
CA LEU A 91 10.87 5.99 6.89
C LEU A 91 12.04 6.25 7.85
N ALA A 92 13.21 5.68 7.57
CA ALA A 92 14.41 5.89 8.38
C ALA A 92 14.79 7.38 8.42
N HIS A 93 14.70 8.09 7.29
CA HIS A 93 14.95 9.53 7.23
C HIS A 93 14.03 10.31 8.19
N TYR A 94 12.71 10.13 8.10
CA TYR A 94 11.75 10.88 8.93
C TYR A 94 11.76 10.47 10.41
N GLN A 95 12.21 9.25 10.73
CA GLN A 95 12.44 8.83 12.12
C GLN A 95 13.70 9.45 12.72
N SER A 96 14.70 9.78 11.89
CA SER A 96 16.00 10.30 12.34
C SER A 96 16.06 11.82 12.51
N THR A 97 15.05 12.56 12.06
CA THR A 97 15.00 14.02 12.15
C THR A 97 14.29 14.48 13.43
N ASP A 98 14.84 15.48 14.14
CA ASP A 98 14.27 16.06 15.37
C ASP A 98 12.83 16.60 15.20
N GLN A 99 12.40 16.85 13.95
CA GLN A 99 11.02 17.11 13.58
C GLN A 99 10.42 15.92 12.84
N ALA A 100 10.32 14.76 13.50
CA ALA A 100 9.59 13.62 12.97
C ALA A 100 8.14 14.05 12.73
N ASN A 101 7.83 14.38 11.48
CA ASN A 101 6.47 14.65 11.08
C ASN A 101 5.74 13.30 11.10
N ALA A 102 4.99 13.07 12.19
CA ALA A 102 4.32 11.81 12.48
C ALA A 102 3.49 11.31 11.29
N ASP A 103 2.93 12.23 10.49
CA ASP A 103 2.18 11.90 9.28
C ASP A 103 3.05 11.19 8.23
N TRP A 104 4.28 11.65 8.01
CA TRP A 104 5.22 11.01 7.08
C TRP A 104 5.69 9.66 7.60
N VAL A 105 5.93 9.53 8.91
CA VAL A 105 6.27 8.23 9.52
C VAL A 105 5.15 7.22 9.29
N HIS A 106 3.91 7.59 9.57
CA HIS A 106 2.75 6.73 9.33
C HIS A 106 2.56 6.40 7.85
N TYR A 107 2.69 7.39 6.97
CA TYR A 107 2.58 7.19 5.53
C TYR A 107 3.57 6.16 5.01
N TYR A 108 4.87 6.28 5.32
CA TYR A 108 5.87 5.34 4.83
C TYR A 108 5.77 3.96 5.48
N GLN A 109 5.28 3.86 6.74
CA GLN A 109 4.94 2.57 7.33
C GLN A 109 3.84 1.86 6.52
N GLY A 110 2.78 2.58 6.15
CA GLY A 110 1.71 2.03 5.32
C GLY A 110 2.19 1.65 3.92
N GLU A 111 3.03 2.49 3.30
CA GLU A 111 3.60 2.21 1.98
C GLU A 111 4.45 0.92 1.98
N ILE A 112 5.26 0.72 3.03
CA ILE A 112 6.06 -0.51 3.21
C ILE A 112 5.16 -1.74 3.34
N ASP A 113 4.13 -1.68 4.18
CA ASP A 113 3.22 -2.80 4.40
C ASP A 113 2.42 -3.13 3.13
N GLY A 114 1.98 -2.10 2.39
CA GLY A 114 1.31 -2.27 1.10
C GLY A 114 2.20 -2.93 0.05
N TYR A 115 3.49 -2.53 -0.06
CA TYR A 115 4.43 -3.21 -0.96
C TYR A 115 4.69 -4.65 -0.53
N ARG A 116 4.84 -4.94 0.76
CA ARG A 116 5.05 -6.31 1.26
C ARG A 116 3.86 -7.21 0.95
N GLN A 117 2.63 -6.72 1.16
CA GLN A 117 1.41 -7.44 0.80
C GLN A 117 1.31 -7.69 -0.70
N GLY A 118 1.54 -6.66 -1.52
CA GLY A 118 1.53 -6.80 -2.97
C GLY A 118 2.62 -7.75 -3.49
N MET A 119 3.81 -7.71 -2.91
CA MET A 119 4.90 -8.63 -3.22
C MET A 119 4.52 -10.08 -2.90
N ALA A 120 3.90 -10.34 -1.74
CA ALA A 120 3.45 -11.67 -1.36
C ALA A 120 2.42 -12.23 -2.37
N VAL A 121 1.51 -11.39 -2.89
CA VAL A 121 0.55 -11.79 -3.92
C VAL A 121 1.22 -12.15 -5.24
N VAL A 122 2.25 -11.41 -5.66
CA VAL A 122 2.92 -11.70 -6.94
C VAL A 122 3.91 -12.87 -6.83
N THR A 123 4.44 -13.20 -5.65
CA THR A 123 5.40 -14.30 -5.49
C THR A 123 4.80 -15.62 -5.01
N GLY A 124 3.54 -15.64 -4.55
CA GLY A 124 2.83 -16.81 -4.03
C GLY A 124 1.83 -17.42 -5.01
#